data_AF-E6PJY4-F1
#
_entry.id   AF-E6PJY4-F1
#
_cell.length_a   1.000
_cell.length_b   1.000
_cell.length_c   1.000
_cell.angle_alpha   90.00
_cell.angle_beta   90.00
_cell.angle_gamma   90.00
#
_symmetry.space_group_name_H-M   'P 1'
#
loop_
_entity.id
_entity.type
_entity.pdbx_description
1 polymer ?
#
loop_
_entity_poly.entity_id
_entity_poly.type
_entity_poly.pdbx_seq_one_letter_code
_entity_poly.pdbx_strand_id
1 'polypeptide(L)'
;MTARRVALLPSVETQTMAFVDAARQGSDITNRWLEFAGFAVYLRYAQSLVLTDALTVGECITLATIKVPTRYRHRGWFWRYCQLCAALVEDSVVLESVVNRALLASLRQRPAFVEFAPKHFVLRKSAPGDWPLAVAERLTSRRAGLTATAPTR
;
A
#
# COMPACT_ATOMS: atom_id res chain seq x y z
N MET A 1 -16.08 -14.48 8.77
CA MET A 1 -16.71 -13.16 9.03
C MET A 1 -17.51 -12.75 7.80
N THR A 2 -18.76 -12.29 7.90
CA THR A 2 -19.60 -12.03 6.69
C THR A 2 -19.25 -10.71 6.01
N ALA A 3 -19.50 -10.64 4.70
CA ALA A 3 -19.22 -9.46 3.89
C ALA A 3 -19.81 -8.16 4.51
N ARG A 4 -21.04 -8.23 5.02
CA ARG A 4 -21.72 -7.08 5.63
C ARG A 4 -21.00 -6.49 6.85
N ARG A 5 -20.28 -7.31 7.64
CA ARG A 5 -19.59 -6.85 8.84
C ARG A 5 -18.33 -6.04 8.54
N VAL A 6 -17.64 -6.34 7.44
CA VAL A 6 -16.47 -5.57 6.99
C VAL A 6 -16.89 -4.13 6.67
N ALA A 7 -17.93 -3.94 5.87
CA ALA A 7 -18.38 -2.61 5.42
C ALA A 7 -18.86 -1.67 6.55
N LEU A 8 -19.09 -2.19 7.76
CA LEU A 8 -19.48 -1.40 8.93
C LEU A 8 -18.29 -0.81 9.69
N LEU A 9 -17.05 -1.19 9.33
CA LEU A 9 -15.85 -0.68 10.00
C LEU A 9 -15.51 0.75 9.55
N PRO A 10 -15.06 1.61 10.48
CA PRO A 10 -15.03 3.06 10.29
C PRO A 10 -13.80 3.59 9.54
N SER A 11 -13.19 2.79 8.66
CA SER A 11 -12.15 3.24 7.73
C SER A 11 -11.85 2.18 6.68
N VAL A 12 -11.29 2.55 5.52
CA VAL A 12 -10.83 1.56 4.54
C VAL A 12 -9.67 0.71 5.09
N GLU A 13 -8.86 1.23 6.01
CA GLU A 13 -7.77 0.52 6.66
C GLU A 13 -8.29 -0.61 7.55
N THR A 14 -9.24 -0.32 8.45
CA THR A 14 -9.85 -1.35 9.33
C THR A 14 -10.65 -2.36 8.53
N GLN A 15 -11.34 -1.92 7.47
CA GLN A 15 -11.97 -2.80 6.50
C GLN A 15 -10.95 -3.73 5.80
N THR A 16 -9.75 -3.22 5.49
CA THR A 16 -8.68 -4.01 4.84
C THR A 16 -8.19 -5.11 5.76
N MET A 17 -7.96 -4.80 7.05
CA MET A 17 -7.56 -5.80 8.04
C MET A 17 -8.60 -6.93 8.13
N ALA A 18 -9.88 -6.58 8.29
CA ALA A 18 -10.95 -7.56 8.38
C ALA A 18 -11.15 -8.37 7.08
N PHE A 19 -10.91 -7.76 5.92
CA PHE A 19 -10.91 -8.46 4.63
C PHE A 19 -9.80 -9.52 4.57
N VAL A 20 -8.57 -9.17 4.94
CA VAL A 20 -7.43 -10.10 4.93
C VAL A 20 -7.63 -11.23 5.94
N ASP A 21 -8.05 -10.91 7.17
CA ASP A 21 -8.31 -11.91 8.20
C ASP A 21 -9.38 -12.90 7.74
N ALA A 22 -10.46 -12.41 7.14
CA ALA A 22 -11.51 -13.27 6.60
C ALA A 22 -11.00 -14.16 5.45
N ALA A 23 -10.24 -13.60 4.52
CA ALA A 23 -9.69 -14.35 3.39
C ALA A 23 -8.71 -15.43 3.85
N ARG A 24 -7.82 -15.12 4.81
CA ARG A 24 -6.87 -16.07 5.40
C ARG A 24 -7.56 -17.20 6.16
N GLN A 25 -8.71 -16.93 6.79
CA GLN A 25 -9.54 -17.94 7.46
C GLN A 25 -10.34 -18.83 6.49
N GLY A 26 -10.12 -18.71 5.17
CA GLY A 26 -10.81 -19.53 4.16
C GLY A 26 -12.19 -19.03 3.79
N SER A 27 -12.50 -17.74 3.99
CA SER A 27 -13.72 -17.16 3.44
C SER A 27 -13.70 -17.17 1.91
N ASP A 28 -14.85 -17.36 1.28
CA ASP A 28 -15.02 -17.25 -0.18
C ASP A 28 -14.79 -15.82 -0.75
N ILE A 29 -14.50 -14.85 0.12
CA ILE A 29 -14.29 -13.46 -0.26
C ILE A 29 -12.81 -13.28 -0.59
N THR A 30 -12.47 -13.48 -1.86
CA THR A 30 -11.10 -13.30 -2.38
C THR A 30 -10.89 -11.92 -3.01
N ASN A 31 -11.95 -11.15 -3.25
CA ASN A 31 -11.86 -9.81 -3.81
C ASN A 31 -13.02 -8.92 -3.35
N ARG A 32 -12.77 -7.59 -3.25
CA ARG A 32 -13.80 -6.68 -2.78
C ARG A 32 -13.51 -5.19 -2.96
N TRP A 33 -14.58 -4.41 -3.14
CA TRP A 33 -14.59 -2.96 -2.89
C TRP A 33 -14.74 -2.63 -1.40
N LEU A 34 -13.80 -1.84 -0.88
CA LEU A 34 -13.83 -1.24 0.44
C LEU A 34 -14.03 0.26 0.32
N GLU A 35 -15.00 0.81 1.05
CA GLU A 35 -15.41 2.20 0.89
C GLU A 35 -15.66 2.85 2.24
N PHE A 36 -15.14 4.06 2.42
CA PHE A 36 -15.39 4.88 3.60
C PHE A 36 -15.10 6.35 3.32
N ALA A 37 -16.04 7.25 3.65
CA ALA A 37 -15.85 8.71 3.57
C ALA A 37 -15.23 9.21 2.25
N GLY A 38 -15.63 8.62 1.12
CA GLY A 38 -15.16 8.96 -0.23
C GLY A 38 -13.86 8.28 -0.66
N PHE A 39 -13.19 7.54 0.23
CA PHE A 39 -12.18 6.56 -0.16
C PHE A 39 -12.86 5.34 -0.76
N ALA A 40 -12.26 4.78 -1.80
CA ALA A 40 -12.67 3.50 -2.37
C ALA A 40 -11.43 2.71 -2.81
N VAL A 41 -11.34 1.45 -2.43
CA VAL A 41 -10.23 0.56 -2.80
C VAL A 41 -10.80 -0.77 -3.26
N TYR A 42 -10.39 -1.24 -4.43
CA TYR A 42 -10.68 -2.59 -4.89
C TYR A 42 -9.48 -3.49 -4.64
N LEU A 43 -9.68 -4.47 -3.76
CA LEU A 43 -8.67 -5.43 -3.32
C LEU A 43 -8.93 -6.81 -3.90
N ARG A 44 -7.85 -7.56 -4.11
CA ARG A 44 -7.87 -9.02 -4.24
C ARG A 44 -6.85 -9.62 -3.28
N TYR A 45 -7.14 -10.79 -2.75
CA TYR A 45 -6.26 -11.57 -1.90
C TYR A 45 -5.98 -12.91 -2.56
N ALA A 46 -4.73 -13.35 -2.53
CA ALA A 46 -4.33 -14.66 -2.99
C ALA A 46 -3.24 -15.23 -2.09
N GLN A 47 -3.28 -16.55 -1.85
CA GLN A 47 -2.22 -17.27 -1.12
C GLN A 47 -0.95 -17.45 -1.98
N SER A 48 -1.11 -17.42 -3.30
CA SER A 48 -0.04 -17.43 -4.29
C SER A 48 -0.59 -16.84 -5.58
N LEU A 49 0.24 -16.06 -6.28
CA LEU A 49 -0.13 -15.41 -7.53
C LEU A 49 1.03 -15.48 -8.52
N VAL A 50 0.74 -16.02 -9.70
CA VAL A 50 1.65 -15.98 -10.85
C VAL A 50 1.47 -14.63 -11.53
N LEU A 51 2.52 -13.81 -11.53
CA LEU A 51 2.53 -12.48 -12.14
C LEU A 51 3.01 -12.54 -13.60
N THR A 52 3.99 -13.39 -13.86
CA THR A 52 4.54 -13.70 -15.20
C THR A 52 5.05 -15.15 -15.19
N ASP A 53 5.42 -15.70 -16.35
CA ASP A 53 5.99 -17.06 -16.45
C ASP A 53 7.23 -17.29 -15.57
N ALA A 54 7.97 -16.23 -15.24
CA ALA A 54 9.19 -16.29 -14.42
C ALA A 54 9.01 -15.73 -13.00
N LEU A 55 7.83 -15.21 -12.64
CA LEU A 55 7.60 -14.52 -11.37
C LEU A 55 6.31 -14.97 -10.72
N THR A 56 6.47 -15.68 -9.61
CA THR A 56 5.41 -16.05 -8.68
C THR A 56 5.69 -15.42 -7.32
N VAL A 57 4.64 -14.89 -6.71
CA VAL A 57 4.64 -14.39 -5.33
C VAL A 57 3.73 -15.25 -4.46
N GLY A 58 4.05 -15.38 -3.18
CA GLY A 58 3.25 -16.07 -2.18
C GLY A 58 2.04 -15.23 -1.75
N GLU A 59 1.72 -15.25 -0.45
CA GLU A 59 0.56 -14.54 0.08
C GLU A 59 0.65 -13.05 -0.25
N CYS A 60 -0.37 -12.54 -0.93
CA CYS A 60 -0.37 -11.18 -1.43
C CYS A 60 -1.75 -10.51 -1.45
N ILE A 61 -1.70 -9.19 -1.45
CA ILE A 61 -2.85 -8.33 -1.76
C ILE A 61 -2.58 -7.60 -3.06
N THR A 62 -3.56 -7.64 -3.96
CA THR A 62 -3.57 -6.84 -5.18
C THR A 62 -4.44 -5.60 -4.99
N LEU A 63 -3.86 -4.43 -5.24
CA LEU A 63 -4.53 -3.14 -5.34
C LEU A 63 -4.85 -2.85 -6.81
N ALA A 64 -6.07 -3.16 -7.23
CA ALA A 64 -6.48 -3.01 -8.62
C ALA A 64 -7.11 -1.64 -8.89
N THR A 65 -7.73 -1.00 -7.89
CA THR A 65 -8.22 0.38 -8.04
C THR A 65 -8.18 1.11 -6.71
N ILE A 66 -7.78 2.39 -6.73
CA ILE A 66 -7.77 3.25 -5.55
C ILE A 66 -8.32 4.63 -5.92
N LYS A 67 -9.27 5.09 -5.11
CA LYS A 67 -9.79 6.46 -5.14
C LYS A 67 -9.50 7.12 -3.80
N VAL A 68 -8.71 8.20 -3.86
CA VAL A 68 -8.41 9.06 -2.71
C VAL A 68 -9.16 10.39 -2.88
N PRO A 69 -9.95 10.84 -1.87
CA PRO A 69 -10.59 12.14 -1.90
C PRO A 69 -9.57 13.26 -2.12
N THR A 70 -9.91 14.27 -2.92
CA THR A 70 -8.99 15.34 -3.33
C THR A 70 -8.29 16.00 -2.14
N ARG A 71 -9.00 16.22 -1.04
CA ARG A 71 -8.46 16.82 0.20
C ARG A 71 -7.34 16.01 0.88
N TYR A 72 -7.24 14.70 0.60
CA TYR A 72 -6.22 13.81 1.17
C TYR A 72 -5.13 13.42 0.17
N ARG A 73 -5.23 13.85 -1.10
CA ARG A 73 -4.18 13.63 -2.10
C ARG A 73 -2.90 14.35 -1.69
N HIS A 74 -1.76 13.83 -2.14
CA HIS A 74 -0.42 14.35 -1.86
C HIS A 74 -0.01 14.37 -0.37
N ARG A 75 -0.80 13.80 0.54
CA ARG A 75 -0.47 13.66 1.98
C ARG A 75 0.20 12.33 2.33
N GLY A 76 0.65 11.59 1.32
CA GLY A 76 1.31 10.30 1.50
C GLY A 76 0.39 9.12 1.85
N TRP A 77 -0.94 9.32 1.87
CA TRP A 77 -1.91 8.27 2.22
C TRP A 77 -1.70 6.98 1.43
N PHE A 78 -1.54 7.07 0.10
CA PHE A 78 -1.30 5.89 -0.75
C PHE A 78 -0.08 5.07 -0.31
N TRP A 79 1.02 5.73 0.06
CA TRP A 79 2.23 5.04 0.49
C TRP A 79 2.05 4.35 1.85
N ARG A 80 1.37 5.03 2.79
CA ARG A 80 1.03 4.44 4.09
C ARG A 80 0.04 3.29 3.94
N TYR A 81 -0.87 3.37 2.97
CA TYR A 81 -1.79 2.30 2.67
C TYR A 81 -1.08 1.08 2.07
N CYS A 82 -0.11 1.28 1.16
CA CYS A 82 0.75 0.19 0.68
C CYS A 82 1.54 -0.47 1.82
N GLN A 83 2.04 0.32 2.78
CA GLN A 83 2.70 -0.19 3.99
C GLN A 83 1.77 -1.04 4.85
N LEU A 84 0.54 -0.57 5.08
CA LEU A 84 -0.48 -1.36 5.77
C LEU A 84 -0.71 -2.69 5.06
N CYS A 85 -0.96 -2.67 3.75
CA CYS A 85 -1.17 -3.89 2.97
C CYS A 85 0.04 -4.83 3.08
N ALA A 86 1.26 -4.30 2.97
CA ALA A 86 2.48 -5.09 3.13
C ALA A 86 2.59 -5.67 4.55
N ALA A 87 2.20 -4.95 5.60
CA ALA A 87 2.20 -5.47 6.96
C ALA A 87 1.18 -6.62 7.17
N LEU A 88 0.10 -6.64 6.39
CA LEU A 88 -0.98 -7.61 6.54
C LEU A 88 -0.75 -8.94 5.82
N VAL A 89 0.20 -9.02 4.88
CA VAL A 89 0.51 -10.24 4.12
C VAL A 89 1.96 -10.68 4.28
N GLU A 90 2.25 -11.94 4.02
CA GLU A 90 3.58 -12.52 4.21
C GLU A 90 4.58 -12.16 3.11
N ASP A 91 4.16 -12.05 1.83
CA ASP A 91 5.10 -11.84 0.72
C ASP A 91 5.01 -10.43 0.11
N SER A 92 3.87 -10.08 -0.52
CA SER A 92 3.87 -8.94 -1.45
C SER A 92 2.58 -8.14 -1.58
N VAL A 93 2.73 -6.90 -2.03
CA VAL A 93 1.63 -6.05 -2.52
C VAL A 93 1.78 -5.86 -4.02
N VAL A 94 0.73 -6.17 -4.77
CA VAL A 94 0.68 -6.04 -6.22
C VAL A 94 -0.16 -4.82 -6.59
N LEU A 95 0.32 -4.01 -7.53
CA LEU A 95 -0.40 -2.88 -8.10
C LEU A 95 -0.71 -3.20 -9.56
N GLU A 96 -1.98 -3.18 -9.93
CA GLU A 96 -2.39 -3.44 -11.32
C GLU A 96 -2.78 -2.15 -12.04
N SER A 97 -2.46 -2.09 -13.34
CA SER A 97 -3.01 -1.08 -14.27
C SER A 97 -2.90 0.37 -13.75
N VAL A 98 -1.70 0.78 -13.32
CA VAL A 98 -1.49 2.14 -12.80
C VAL A 98 -1.60 3.17 -13.93
N VAL A 99 -2.79 3.78 -14.07
CA VAL A 99 -3.08 4.77 -15.13
C VAL A 99 -2.74 6.21 -14.75
N ASN A 100 -2.63 6.52 -13.46
CA ASN A 100 -2.29 7.87 -13.02
C ASN A 100 -0.82 8.19 -13.32
N ARG A 101 -0.57 9.14 -14.22
CA ARG A 101 0.78 9.48 -14.71
C ARG A 101 1.74 9.91 -13.59
N ALA A 102 1.25 10.69 -12.61
CA ALA A 102 2.09 11.16 -11.51
C ALA A 102 2.47 10.02 -10.55
N LEU A 103 1.51 9.14 -10.24
CA LEU A 103 1.79 7.95 -9.44
C LEU A 103 2.74 7.00 -10.17
N LEU A 104 2.51 6.76 -11.46
CA LEU A 104 3.37 5.92 -12.30
C LEU A 104 4.82 6.43 -12.30
N ALA A 105 5.02 7.73 -12.53
CA ALA A 105 6.34 8.35 -12.46
C ALA A 105 6.98 8.19 -11.07
N SER A 106 6.20 8.35 -10.00
CA SER A 106 6.71 8.20 -8.64
C SER A 106 7.04 6.75 -8.27
N LEU A 107 6.33 5.75 -8.80
CA LEU A 107 6.61 4.33 -8.57
C LEU A 107 7.94 3.94 -9.22
N ARG A 108 8.18 4.37 -10.47
CA ARG A 108 9.43 4.10 -11.19
C ARG A 108 10.67 4.69 -10.55
N GLN A 109 10.52 5.72 -9.72
CA GLN A 109 11.62 6.32 -8.95
C GLN A 109 11.89 5.60 -7.62
N ARG A 110 11.12 4.55 -7.28
CA ARG A 110 11.24 3.82 -6.01
C ARG A 110 11.75 2.40 -6.26
N PRO A 111 13.00 2.08 -5.90
CA PRO A 111 13.58 0.75 -6.13
C PRO A 111 12.79 -0.41 -5.51
N ALA A 112 12.04 -0.15 -4.44
CA ALA A 112 11.20 -1.15 -3.78
C ALA A 112 10.02 -1.63 -4.64
N PHE A 113 9.59 -0.86 -5.64
CA PHE A 113 8.54 -1.26 -6.56
C PHE A 113 9.15 -1.73 -7.88
N VAL A 114 9.02 -3.02 -8.15
CA VAL A 114 9.49 -3.64 -9.39
C VAL A 114 8.35 -3.67 -10.41
N GLU A 115 8.57 -3.08 -11.59
CA GLU A 115 7.61 -3.14 -12.70
C GLU A 115 7.75 -4.50 -13.41
N PHE A 116 6.77 -5.40 -13.25
CA PHE A 116 6.83 -6.76 -13.84
C PHE A 116 6.07 -6.87 -15.17
N ALA A 117 5.17 -5.93 -15.44
CA ALA A 117 4.50 -5.75 -16.72
C ALA A 117 4.18 -4.26 -16.90
N PRO A 118 3.90 -3.76 -18.13
CA PRO A 118 3.69 -2.32 -18.35
C PRO A 118 2.61 -1.73 -17.46
N LYS A 119 2.98 -0.84 -16.53
CA LYS A 119 2.11 -0.21 -15.51
C LYS A 119 1.61 -1.15 -14.41
N HIS A 120 2.23 -2.32 -14.24
CA HIS A 120 1.99 -3.24 -13.13
C HIS A 120 3.24 -3.37 -12.27
N PHE A 121 3.07 -3.25 -10.96
CA PHE A 121 4.19 -3.20 -10.02
C PHE A 121 4.00 -4.20 -8.90
N VAL A 122 5.10 -4.70 -8.35
CA VAL A 122 5.11 -5.51 -7.14
C VAL A 122 6.03 -4.86 -6.11
N LEU A 123 5.53 -4.76 -4.88
CA LEU A 123 6.30 -4.43 -3.68
C LEU A 123 6.50 -5.72 -2.90
N ARG A 124 7.71 -6.26 -2.90
CA ARG A 124 8.04 -7.54 -2.29
C ARG A 124 8.83 -7.35 -1.00
N LYS A 125 8.56 -8.18 0.01
CA LYS A 125 9.43 -8.32 1.18
C LYS A 125 10.67 -9.13 0.82
N SER A 126 11.83 -8.76 1.36
CA SER A 126 13.04 -9.57 1.15
C SER A 126 13.06 -10.79 2.09
N ALA A 127 12.49 -10.64 3.29
CA ALA A 127 12.26 -11.69 4.27
C ALA A 127 10.90 -11.53 4.97
N PRO A 128 10.34 -12.60 5.57
CA PRO A 128 9.16 -12.49 6.41
C PRO A 128 9.37 -11.46 7.54
N GLY A 129 8.41 -10.55 7.70
CA GLY A 129 8.50 -9.47 8.69
C GLY A 129 9.27 -8.22 8.23
N ASP A 130 9.89 -8.24 7.04
CA ASP A 130 10.56 -7.05 6.50
C ASP A 130 9.60 -5.90 6.23
N TRP A 131 10.18 -4.70 6.28
CA TRP A 131 9.51 -3.46 5.94
C TRP A 131 10.00 -2.94 4.57
N PRO A 132 9.32 -3.26 3.47
CA PRO A 132 9.87 -3.05 2.13
C PRO A 132 9.77 -1.61 1.63
N LEU A 133 9.06 -0.73 2.35
CA LEU A 133 8.83 0.65 1.91
C LEU A 133 9.28 1.69 2.95
N ALA A 134 10.38 2.36 2.68
CA ALA A 134 10.76 3.57 3.39
C ALA A 134 9.90 4.76 2.92
N VAL A 135 9.03 5.26 3.81
CA VAL A 135 8.33 6.54 3.62
C VAL A 135 9.07 7.56 4.48
N ALA A 136 10.14 8.14 3.93
CA ALA A 136 10.91 9.16 4.64
C ALA A 136 9.99 10.31 5.07
N GLU A 137 10.01 10.64 6.36
CA GLU A 137 9.38 11.87 6.85
C GLU A 137 10.20 13.06 6.37
N ARG A 138 9.63 13.89 5.51
CA ARG A 138 10.15 15.25 5.31
C ARG A 138 9.80 16.12 6.53
N LEU A 139 10.34 15.81 7.70
CA LEU A 139 10.17 16.64 8.91
C LEU A 139 11.46 17.36 9.36
N THR A 140 12.55 17.28 8.60
CA THR A 140 13.81 17.94 8.98
C THR A 140 14.33 18.88 7.88
N SER A 141 13.73 20.07 7.78
CA SER A 141 14.38 21.25 7.16
C SER A 141 13.89 22.60 7.72
N ARG A 142 13.33 22.63 8.95
CA ARG A 142 12.97 23.91 9.62
C ARG A 142 13.61 24.14 10.99
N ARG A 143 14.55 23.28 11.43
CA ARG A 143 15.26 23.45 12.72
C ARG A 143 16.78 23.60 12.62
N ALA A 144 17.34 23.80 11.42
CA ALA A 144 18.76 24.12 11.24
C ALA A 144 19.03 25.63 11.05
N GLY A 145 18.16 26.48 11.62
CA GLY A 145 18.23 27.93 11.50
C GLY A 145 18.26 28.68 12.85
N LEU A 146 18.63 28.01 13.94
CA LEU A 146 19.04 28.69 15.16
C LEU A 146 20.56 28.77 15.14
N THR A 147 21.04 29.82 14.48
CA THR A 147 22.41 30.30 14.55
C THR A 147 22.84 30.43 16.00
N ALA A 148 23.79 29.59 16.41
CA ALA A 148 24.65 29.86 17.54
C ALA A 148 25.53 31.07 17.20
N THR A 149 25.05 32.27 17.49
CA THR A 149 25.92 33.43 17.67
C THR A 149 26.51 33.37 19.07
N ALA A 150 27.70 32.81 19.18
CA ALA A 150 28.68 33.27 20.15
C ALA A 150 29.89 33.74 19.35
N PRO A 151 30.36 34.97 19.60
CA PRO A 151 31.80 35.10 19.70
C PRO A 151 32.25 36.02 20.85
N THR A 152 33.13 35.42 21.66
CA THR A 152 34.39 35.96 22.22
C THR A 152 34.43 37.13 23.22
N ARG A 153 35.20 36.78 24.28
CA ARG A 153 35.99 37.56 25.26
C ARG A 153 35.27 38.18 26.44
#